data_AF-A0A1Y4J2S4-F1
#
_entry.id   AF-A0A1Y4J2S4-F1
#
_cell.length_a   1.000
_cell.length_b   1.000
_cell.length_c   1.000
_cell.angle_alpha   90.00
_cell.angle_beta   90.00
_cell.angle_gamma   90.00
#
_symmetry.space_group_name_H-M   'P 1'
#
loop_
_entity.id
_entity.type
_entity.pdbx_description
1 polymer ?
#
loop_
_entity_poly.entity_id
_entity_poly.type
_entity_poly.pdbx_seq_one_letter_code
_entity_poly.pdbx_strand_id
1 'polypeptide(L)'
;MKQLIAKRSILYQNRIYGPGAALPAADGRMAAAWLRAGSAVWQEDTPPAEGEKMLTGHLALPQLAEMTKAELTDLAGELGLDVSAAKTKADLVALIGAAEVQAPAEAVQDMDDETESSDDEGTQ
;
A
#
# COMPACT_ATOMS: atom_id res chain seq x y z
N MET A 1 21.26 14.86 -12.84
CA MET A 1 22.14 13.75 -13.31
C MET A 1 21.33 12.48 -13.15
N LYS A 2 21.19 11.62 -14.17
CA LYS A 2 20.29 10.46 -14.08
C LYS A 2 20.76 9.51 -12.98
N GLN A 3 19.92 9.28 -11.97
CA GLN A 3 20.22 8.36 -10.87
C GLN A 3 19.51 7.03 -11.11
N LEU A 4 20.12 5.92 -10.69
CA LEU A 4 19.49 4.61 -10.76
C LEU A 4 18.76 4.34 -9.43
N ILE A 5 17.49 3.97 -9.49
CA ILE A 5 16.63 3.72 -8.31
C ILE A 5 16.25 2.25 -8.26
N ALA A 6 16.33 1.64 -7.09
CA ALA A 6 15.89 0.27 -6.88
C ALA A 6 14.35 0.19 -6.84
N LYS A 7 13.77 -0.79 -7.53
CA LYS A 7 12.34 -1.14 -7.44
C LYS A 7 12.04 -2.20 -6.38
N ARG A 8 13.09 -2.89 -5.90
CA ARG A 8 13.01 -3.98 -4.93
C ARG A 8 14.27 -3.98 -4.08
N SER A 9 14.27 -4.74 -2.99
CA SER A 9 15.47 -4.92 -2.17
C SER A 9 16.61 -5.57 -2.96
N ILE A 10 17.75 -4.89 -3.04
CA ILE A 10 18.96 -5.38 -3.71
C ILE A 10 20.13 -5.34 -2.73
N LEU A 11 20.82 -6.46 -2.55
CA LEU A 11 22.08 -6.51 -1.83
C LEU A 11 23.23 -6.18 -2.78
N TYR A 12 23.99 -5.13 -2.47
CA TYR A 12 25.16 -4.73 -3.23
C TYR A 12 26.26 -4.23 -2.30
N GLN A 13 27.48 -4.76 -2.45
CA GLN A 13 28.65 -4.43 -1.60
C GLN A 13 28.35 -4.45 -0.10
N ASN A 14 27.69 -5.52 0.38
CA ASN A 14 27.31 -5.68 1.78
C ASN A 14 26.35 -4.60 2.32
N ARG A 15 25.66 -3.88 1.42
CA ARG A 15 24.57 -2.94 1.74
C ARG A 15 23.28 -3.39 1.05
N ILE A 16 22.18 -3.35 1.79
CA ILE A 16 20.85 -3.60 1.25
C ILE A 16 20.26 -2.25 0.84
N TYR A 17 19.89 -2.14 -0.42
CA TYR A 17 19.17 -0.99 -0.97
C TYR A 17 17.70 -1.38 -1.06
N GLY A 18 16.84 -0.68 -0.32
CA GLY A 18 15.39 -0.89 -0.37
C GLY A 18 14.76 -0.31 -1.65
N PRO A 19 13.47 -0.59 -1.91
CA PRO A 19 12.73 0.08 -2.97
C PRO A 19 12.78 1.61 -2.78
N GLY A 20 12.90 2.35 -3.89
CA GLY A 20 13.10 3.80 -3.88
C GLY A 20 14.53 4.26 -3.55
N ALA A 21 15.42 3.36 -3.11
CA ALA A 21 16.78 3.73 -2.77
C ALA A 21 17.64 4.01 -4.01
N ALA A 22 18.48 5.04 -3.90
CA ALA A 22 19.50 5.36 -4.87
C ALA A 22 20.58 4.28 -4.93
N LEU A 23 20.70 3.63 -6.08
CA LEU A 23 21.72 2.62 -6.36
C LEU A 23 22.98 3.27 -6.93
N PRO A 24 24.16 2.74 -6.58
CA PRO A 24 25.42 3.17 -7.18
C PRO A 24 25.47 2.76 -8.65
N ALA A 25 25.30 3.75 -9.53
CA ALA A 25 25.39 3.57 -10.97
C ALA A 25 26.86 3.56 -11.50
N ALA A 26 27.86 3.59 -10.60
CA ALA A 26 29.27 3.56 -10.96
C ALA A 26 29.66 2.25 -11.69
N ASP A 27 29.01 1.14 -11.34
CA ASP A 27 29.24 -0.16 -11.96
C ASP A 27 28.22 -0.43 -13.07
N GLY A 28 28.55 0.01 -14.28
CA GLY A 28 27.66 -0.11 -15.45
C GLY A 28 27.18 -1.54 -15.73
N ARG A 29 27.98 -2.55 -15.38
CA ARG A 29 27.62 -3.98 -15.53
C ARG A 29 26.50 -4.40 -14.56
N MET A 30 26.56 -3.91 -13.32
CA MET A 30 25.53 -4.18 -12.30
C MET A 30 24.28 -3.36 -12.57
N ALA A 31 24.44 -2.08 -12.94
CA ALA A 31 23.32 -1.24 -13.37
C ALA A 31 22.53 -1.90 -14.52
N ALA A 32 23.23 -2.41 -15.55
CA ALA A 32 22.60 -3.14 -16.63
C ALA A 32 21.91 -4.43 -16.16
N ALA A 33 22.53 -5.19 -15.25
CA ALA A 33 21.92 -6.40 -14.69
C ALA A 33 20.63 -6.10 -13.92
N TRP A 34 20.62 -5.05 -13.11
CA TRP A 34 19.42 -4.63 -12.36
C TRP A 34 18.32 -4.10 -13.27
N LEU A 35 18.67 -3.36 -14.32
CA LEU A 35 17.71 -2.93 -15.35
C LEU A 35 17.10 -4.12 -16.08
N ARG A 36 17.93 -5.07 -16.54
CA ARG A 36 17.48 -6.29 -17.24
C ARG A 36 16.63 -7.20 -16.36
N ALA A 37 16.93 -7.27 -15.06
CA ALA A 37 16.15 -8.03 -14.09
C ALA A 37 14.86 -7.30 -13.65
N GLY A 38 14.67 -6.04 -14.06
CA GLY A 38 13.58 -5.19 -13.57
C GLY A 38 13.70 -4.87 -12.07
N SER A 39 14.90 -4.95 -11.52
CA SER A 39 15.19 -4.63 -10.11
C SER A 39 15.49 -3.15 -9.91
N ALA A 40 15.87 -2.42 -10.96
CA ALA A 40 16.14 -0.98 -10.91
C ALA A 40 15.66 -0.25 -12.16
N VAL A 41 15.50 1.07 -12.07
CA VAL A 41 15.12 1.97 -13.17
C VAL A 41 15.92 3.26 -13.11
N TRP A 42 16.18 3.89 -14.26
CA TRP A 42 16.74 5.24 -14.30
C TRP A 42 15.66 6.24 -13.89
N GLN A 43 15.89 6.95 -12.80
CA GLN A 43 15.13 8.13 -12.42
C GLN A 43 15.75 9.31 -13.16
N GLU A 44 15.02 9.77 -14.18
CA GLU A 44 15.21 11.10 -14.75
C GLU A 44 14.64 12.12 -13.74
N ASP A 45 15.22 13.32 -13.64
CA ASP A 45 14.92 14.43 -12.70
C ASP A 45 13.43 14.87 -12.71
N THR A 46 12.52 13.96 -12.37
CA THR A 46 11.09 14.19 -12.14
C THR A 46 10.90 14.10 -10.63
N PRO A 47 10.31 15.13 -9.98
CA PRO A 47 10.03 15.09 -8.55
C PRO A 47 9.25 13.82 -8.22
N PRO A 48 9.40 13.24 -7.01
CA PRO A 48 8.94 11.91 -6.68
C PRO A 48 7.45 11.82 -6.98
N ALA A 49 7.11 11.21 -8.12
CA ALA A 49 5.76 10.76 -8.38
C ALA A 49 5.54 9.59 -7.42
N GLU A 50 4.93 9.96 -6.29
CA GLU A 50 4.02 9.13 -5.51
C GLU A 50 3.48 7.99 -6.37
N GLY A 51 3.93 6.78 -6.06
CA GLY A 51 3.65 5.63 -6.91
C GLY A 51 4.07 4.30 -6.28
N GLU A 52 4.31 4.29 -4.97
CA GLU A 52 4.16 3.07 -4.19
C GLU A 52 2.69 2.99 -3.84
N LYS A 53 2.01 2.08 -4.54
CA LYS A 53 0.59 1.73 -4.42
C LYS A 53 0.36 1.03 -3.07
N MET A 54 0.62 1.75 -1.99
CA MET A 54 0.22 1.37 -0.64
C MET A 54 -1.12 2.05 -0.40
N LEU A 55 -2.18 1.34 -0.76
CA LEU A 55 -3.51 1.51 -0.18
C LEU A 55 -3.40 1.09 1.29
N THR A 56 -2.76 1.90 2.13
CA THR A 56 -2.67 1.66 3.57
C THR A 56 -3.35 2.80 4.30
N GLY A 57 -4.49 2.43 4.89
CA GLY A 57 -5.32 3.13 5.87
C GLY A 57 -4.96 4.58 6.17
N HIS A 58 -5.76 5.49 5.62
CA HIS A 58 -6.54 6.52 6.31
C HIS A 58 -7.01 7.48 5.22
N LEU A 59 -8.06 7.11 4.48
CA LEU A 59 -8.70 8.05 3.56
C LEU A 59 -9.34 9.17 4.40
N ALA A 60 -8.60 10.25 4.57
CA ALA A 60 -9.13 11.45 5.17
C ALA A 60 -10.07 12.12 4.14
N LEU A 61 -11.23 12.61 4.60
CA LEU A 61 -12.16 13.46 3.82
C LEU A 61 -11.48 14.51 2.90
N PRO A 62 -10.42 15.23 3.32
CA PRO A 62 -9.71 16.14 2.41
C PRO A 62 -9.02 15.44 1.24
N GLN A 63 -8.51 14.23 1.42
CA GLN A 63 -7.85 13.45 0.37
C GLN A 63 -8.86 12.94 -0.66
N LEU A 64 -10.02 12.46 -0.20
CA LEU A 64 -11.17 12.16 -1.06
C LEU A 64 -11.58 13.39 -1.90
N ALA A 65 -11.55 14.58 -1.30
CA ALA A 65 -11.83 15.83 -2.00
C ALA A 65 -10.76 16.25 -3.01
N GLU A 66 -9.54 15.72 -2.92
CA GLU A 66 -8.48 15.90 -3.92
C GLU A 66 -8.55 14.89 -5.07
N MET A 67 -9.16 13.71 -4.84
CA MET A 67 -9.35 12.69 -5.87
C MET A 67 -10.20 13.18 -7.05
N THR A 68 -9.97 12.59 -8.22
CA THR A 68 -10.79 12.82 -9.41
C THR A 68 -12.13 12.08 -9.29
N LYS A 69 -13.14 12.56 -10.03
CA LYS A 69 -14.47 11.92 -10.03
C LYS A 69 -14.41 10.44 -10.46
N ALA A 70 -13.49 10.10 -11.37
CA ALA A 70 -13.31 8.72 -11.83
C ALA A 70 -12.83 7.82 -10.69
N GLU A 71 -11.79 8.24 -9.97
CA GLU A 71 -11.23 7.47 -8.85
C GLU A 71 -12.23 7.28 -7.70
N LEU A 72 -13.03 8.31 -7.40
CA LEU A 72 -14.11 8.19 -6.41
C LEU A 72 -15.21 7.21 -6.85
N THR A 73 -15.49 7.12 -8.16
CA THR A 73 -16.50 6.20 -8.68
C THR A 73 -16.01 4.76 -8.60
N ASP A 74 -14.74 4.52 -8.96
CA ASP A 74 -14.10 3.20 -8.88
C ASP A 74 -14.06 2.73 -7.42
N LEU A 75 -13.62 3.58 -6.50
CA LEU A 75 -13.56 3.28 -5.06
C LEU A 75 -14.94 2.96 -4.47
N ALA A 76 -15.97 3.74 -4.83
CA ALA A 76 -17.33 3.44 -4.40
C ALA A 76 -17.84 2.08 -4.95
N GLY A 77 -17.45 1.72 -6.17
CA GLY A 77 -17.73 0.40 -6.76
C GLY A 77 -17.02 -0.74 -6.02
N GLU A 78 -15.76 -0.54 -5.61
CA GLU A 78 -15.01 -1.51 -4.80
C GLU A 78 -15.61 -1.71 -3.41
N LEU A 79 -16.16 -0.65 -2.80
CA LEU A 79 -16.86 -0.70 -1.53
C LEU A 79 -18.32 -1.19 -1.63
N GLY A 80 -18.82 -1.40 -2.85
CA GLY A 80 -20.22 -1.79 -3.09
C GLY A 80 -21.24 -0.70 -2.72
N LEU A 81 -20.82 0.57 -2.71
CA LEU A 81 -21.67 1.72 -2.41
C LEU A 81 -22.45 2.14 -3.66
N ASP A 82 -23.76 2.32 -3.51
CA ASP A 82 -24.62 2.77 -4.60
C ASP A 82 -24.41 4.27 -4.87
N VAL A 83 -23.66 4.58 -5.92
CA VAL A 83 -23.38 5.95 -6.37
C VAL A 83 -24.52 6.58 -7.16
N SER A 84 -25.66 5.90 -7.36
CA SER A 84 -26.79 6.44 -8.15
C SER A 84 -27.41 7.68 -7.50
N ALA A 85 -27.31 7.79 -6.18
CA ALA A 85 -27.73 8.97 -5.43
C ALA A 85 -26.71 10.13 -5.52
N ALA A 86 -25.44 9.83 -5.80
CA ALA A 86 -24.35 10.81 -5.83
C ALA A 86 -24.21 11.44 -7.23
N LYS A 87 -24.60 12.71 -7.36
CA LYS A 87 -24.52 13.45 -8.65
C LYS A 87 -23.23 14.26 -8.78
N THR A 88 -22.67 14.67 -7.64
CA THR A 88 -21.51 15.53 -7.58
C THR A 88 -20.32 14.84 -6.92
N LYS A 89 -19.11 15.40 -7.13
CA LYS A 89 -17.90 14.90 -6.49
C LYS A 89 -18.02 14.93 -4.96
N ALA A 90 -18.60 16.00 -4.42
CA ALA A 90 -18.81 16.15 -2.99
C ALA A 90 -19.73 15.07 -2.41
N ASP A 91 -20.79 14.68 -3.15
CA ASP A 91 -21.67 13.60 -2.74
C ASP A 91 -20.93 12.25 -2.69
N LEU A 92 -20.07 11.96 -3.67
CA LEU A 92 -19.24 10.75 -3.68
C LEU A 92 -18.26 10.73 -2.50
N VAL A 93 -17.59 11.86 -2.24
CA VAL A 93 -16.66 12.01 -1.11
C VAL A 93 -17.37 11.80 0.23
N ALA A 94 -18.56 12.40 0.39
CA ALA A 94 -19.36 12.24 1.60
C ALA A 94 -19.86 10.79 1.77
N LEU A 95 -20.28 10.14 0.68
CA LEU A 95 -20.75 8.75 0.69
C LEU A 95 -19.63 7.77 1.07
N ILE A 96 -18.46 7.90 0.42
CA ILE A 96 -17.30 7.05 0.66
C ILE A 96 -16.71 7.33 2.05
N GLY A 97 -16.52 8.60 2.40
CA GLY A 97 -15.99 8.99 3.72
C GLY A 97 -16.90 8.56 4.88
N ALA A 98 -18.23 8.57 4.70
CA ALA A 98 -19.15 8.04 5.70
C ALA A 98 -19.08 6.50 5.82
N ALA A 99 -18.88 5.80 4.70
CA ALA A 99 -18.79 4.34 4.67
C ALA A 99 -17.45 3.81 5.21
N GLU A 100 -16.33 4.47 4.91
CA GLU A 100 -15.00 4.08 5.42
C GLU A 100 -14.85 4.33 6.93
N VAL A 101 -15.55 5.35 7.47
CA VAL A 101 -15.68 5.56 8.93
C VAL A 101 -16.53 4.46 9.59
N GLN A 102 -17.23 3.64 8.81
CA GLN A 102 -17.91 2.43 9.26
C GLN A 102 -17.02 1.17 9.09
N ALA A 103 -15.69 1.32 9.14
CA ALA A 103 -14.79 0.24 9.57
C ALA A 103 -14.86 0.13 11.11
N PRO A 104 -15.06 -1.06 11.70
CA PRO A 104 -15.43 -1.21 13.11
C PRO A 104 -14.24 -0.92 14.02
N ALA A 105 -14.10 0.33 14.46
CA ALA A 105 -13.35 0.65 15.66
C ALA A 105 -14.29 0.53 16.87
N GLU A 106 -14.10 -0.56 17.62
CA GLU A 106 -14.47 -0.79 19.04
C GLU A 106 -15.93 -1.19 19.40
N ALA A 107 -16.10 -2.49 19.68
CA ALA A 107 -16.71 -3.03 20.91
C ALA A 107 -16.61 -4.59 20.89
N VAL A 108 -15.53 -5.17 21.43
CA VAL A 108 -15.44 -5.90 22.72
C VAL A 108 -16.05 -7.32 22.79
N GLN A 109 -15.18 -8.24 23.25
CA GLN A 109 -15.41 -9.29 24.26
C GLN A 109 -15.94 -10.69 23.88
N ASP A 110 -15.26 -11.64 24.51
CA ASP A 110 -15.64 -13.01 24.87
C ASP A 110 -15.69 -14.06 23.74
N MET A 111 -14.58 -14.79 23.62
CA MET A 111 -14.66 -16.24 23.80
C MET A 111 -13.30 -16.73 24.29
N ASP A 112 -13.22 -16.93 25.60
CA ASP A 112 -12.35 -17.93 26.20
C ASP A 112 -12.46 -19.23 25.39
N ASP A 113 -11.40 -19.62 24.68
CA ASP A 113 -11.21 -21.02 24.30
C ASP A 113 -10.13 -21.58 25.22
N GLU A 114 -10.60 -21.81 26.45
CA GLU A 114 -10.05 -22.76 27.39
C GLU A 114 -10.01 -24.13 26.69
N THR A 115 -8.91 -24.44 26.03
CA THR A 115 -8.58 -25.84 25.71
C THR A 115 -7.86 -26.44 26.90
N GLU A 116 -8.62 -26.70 27.96
CA GLU A 116 -8.35 -27.86 28.79
C GLU A 116 -8.51 -29.10 27.90
N SER A 117 -7.40 -29.72 27.56
CA SER A 117 -7.35 -31.13 27.18
C SER A 117 -6.32 -31.77 28.09
N SER A 118 -6.83 -32.24 29.22
CA SER A 118 -6.18 -33.31 29.96
C SER A 118 -5.92 -34.47 29.00
N ASP A 119 -4.65 -34.74 28.71
CA ASP A 119 -4.21 -36.09 28.36
C ASP A 119 -3.17 -36.51 29.39
N ASP A 120 -3.69 -37.27 30.34
CA ASP A 120 -3.00 -38.23 31.17
C ASP A 120 -2.31 -39.28 30.28
N GLU A 121 -0.98 -39.36 30.29
CA GLU A 121 -0.32 -40.66 30.21
C GLU A 121 1.09 -40.59 30.81
N GLY A 122 1.26 -41.27 31.94
CA GLY A 122 2.56 -41.52 32.53
C GLY A 122 3.35 -42.54 31.73
N THR A 123 4.68 -42.36 31.70
CA THR A 123 5.67 -43.45 31.76
C THR A 123 7.04 -42.83 32.02
N GLN A 124 7.58 -43.07 33.23
CA GLN A 124 8.97 -43.42 33.52
C GLN A 124 9.06 -43.95 34.96
#